data_AF-A0A1J4P051-F1
#
_entry.id   AF-A0A1J4P051-F1
#
_cell.length_a   1.000
_cell.length_b   1.000
_cell.length_c   1.000
_cell.angle_alpha   90.00
_cell.angle_beta   90.00
_cell.angle_gamma   90.00
#
_symmetry.space_group_name_H-M   'P 1'
#
loop_
_entity.id
_entity.type
_entity.pdbx_description
1 polymer ?
#
loop_
_entity_poly.entity_id
_entity_poly.type
_entity_poly.pdbx_seq_one_letter_code
_entity_poly.pdbx_strand_id
1 'polypeptide(L)'
;MTATSTPPATPAGPPAPHRSRLHPARAGFLHLLRAEWTKFRTVRAWPLVLLAAAVVTVLISMLSASGSHTSGSPPFVQGPDGTVVSDSFRTTHRSLTGDGTLTVRVTSMRADGGGLEPWAKAGLLIKQSLKRGAPYAAVMVTPGHGVRAEWNFTHDTAGPAADPTASPQWLRLTRKGDTVTAYASADGRGWTRIAAVRLSGLARTVQAGVFVATPDHEEVSRSIGGGSVTSGGGSVTAAFDHLSLRGTSPDADWASTDVGAPAPDGPTPHNAPGEGRTQVSAAGTYTLTGHGDIAPDTLQPDRVQMSFQGVSVGLLFLVAVGVLFMTSEYKRGLIRTTFTASPSRAAVLGAKSLVIGGVTVVTCLPALALGYVLAQRGLRRNGYAEPAFPDLPLLHGPAARAVVGSALLMALVAVLALAVGAVLRSTAGAIATVTVLVVLPQILSLALPLGLARWLLRVTPAAAFAVQQGVPHYGFGRQTCLPESGCYPLDPWPGLLVLVAYTAAALGLAVWTVRRRDA
;
A
#
# COMPACT_ATOMS: atom_id res chain seq x y z
N MET A 1 87.03 -2.35 -69.72
CA MET A 1 85.68 -2.05 -69.20
C MET A 1 84.78 -3.24 -69.51
N THR A 2 84.55 -4.08 -68.51
CA THR A 2 83.64 -5.23 -68.53
C THR A 2 82.24 -4.74 -68.20
N ALA A 3 81.28 -4.92 -69.12
CA ALA A 3 79.87 -4.70 -68.86
C ALA A 3 79.20 -6.02 -68.47
N THR A 4 78.75 -6.08 -67.22
CA THR A 4 78.01 -7.20 -66.61
C THR A 4 76.57 -7.23 -67.15
N SER A 5 76.12 -8.38 -67.65
CA SER A 5 74.72 -8.60 -68.03
C SER A 5 73.91 -9.12 -66.84
N THR A 6 72.79 -8.46 -66.55
CA THR A 6 71.81 -8.86 -65.53
C THR A 6 70.63 -9.58 -66.18
N PRO A 7 70.13 -10.72 -65.64
CA PRO A 7 68.99 -11.43 -66.22
C PRO A 7 67.64 -10.80 -65.79
N PRO A 8 66.54 -11.07 -66.54
CA PRO A 8 65.25 -10.42 -66.31
C PRO A 8 64.53 -10.96 -65.06
N ALA A 9 63.85 -10.04 -64.36
CA ALA A 9 63.08 -10.32 -63.15
C ALA A 9 61.77 -11.08 -63.45
N THR A 10 61.47 -12.08 -62.62
CA THR A 10 60.25 -12.90 -62.67
C THR A 10 59.04 -12.09 -62.15
N PRO A 11 57.85 -12.17 -62.76
CA PRO A 11 56.68 -11.43 -62.30
C PRO A 11 56.13 -11.98 -60.97
N ALA A 12 55.87 -11.07 -60.02
CA ALA A 12 55.29 -11.41 -58.72
C ALA A 12 53.83 -11.88 -58.87
N GLY A 13 53.53 -13.08 -58.34
CA GLY A 13 52.16 -13.59 -58.26
C GLY A 13 51.26 -12.76 -57.34
N PRO A 14 49.93 -12.80 -57.51
CA PRO A 14 49.00 -11.98 -56.75
C PRO A 14 49.09 -12.28 -55.23
N PRO A 15 48.98 -11.24 -54.37
CA PRO A 15 49.08 -11.42 -52.93
C PRO A 15 47.95 -12.33 -52.44
N ALA A 16 48.30 -13.36 -51.65
CA ALA A 16 47.33 -14.25 -51.05
C ALA A 16 46.34 -13.45 -50.17
N PRO A 17 45.02 -13.76 -50.21
CA PRO A 17 44.04 -13.05 -49.41
C PRO A 17 44.37 -13.20 -47.92
N HIS A 18 44.51 -12.07 -47.24
CA HIS A 18 44.82 -12.03 -45.81
C HIS A 18 43.67 -12.67 -45.02
N ARG A 19 43.88 -13.90 -44.53
CA ARG A 19 43.01 -14.54 -43.53
C ARG A 19 43.53 -14.17 -42.15
N SER A 20 42.76 -13.39 -41.40
CA SER A 20 43.11 -13.08 -40.01
C SER A 20 43.13 -14.38 -39.19
N ARG A 21 44.20 -14.57 -38.39
CA ARG A 21 44.38 -15.75 -37.52
C ARG A 21 43.72 -15.58 -36.14
N LEU A 22 42.97 -14.51 -35.93
CA LEU A 22 42.23 -14.31 -34.70
C LEU A 22 41.10 -15.34 -34.66
N HIS A 23 41.24 -16.32 -33.78
CA HIS A 23 40.13 -17.18 -33.42
C HIS A 23 38.98 -16.27 -32.98
N PRO A 24 37.74 -16.46 -33.44
CA PRO A 24 36.61 -15.76 -32.88
C PRO A 24 36.54 -16.20 -31.42
N ALA A 25 37.10 -15.40 -30.53
CA ALA A 25 36.89 -15.56 -29.11
C ALA A 25 35.37 -15.56 -28.98
N ARG A 26 34.80 -16.69 -28.55
CA ARG A 26 33.39 -16.76 -28.15
C ARG A 26 33.28 -15.84 -26.95
N ALA A 27 33.12 -14.54 -27.19
CA ALA A 27 33.01 -13.52 -26.17
C ALA A 27 31.69 -13.77 -25.46
N GLY A 28 31.74 -14.60 -24.42
CA GLY A 28 30.58 -14.97 -23.63
C GLY A 28 29.95 -13.73 -22.98
N PHE A 29 28.69 -13.85 -22.59
CA PHE A 29 27.92 -12.78 -21.96
C PHE A 29 28.65 -12.08 -20.79
N LEU A 30 29.45 -12.82 -20.01
CA LEU A 30 30.27 -12.27 -18.93
C LEU A 30 31.33 -11.25 -19.40
N HIS A 31 31.90 -11.43 -20.60
CA HIS A 31 32.84 -10.46 -21.17
C HIS A 31 32.13 -9.17 -21.57
N LEU A 32 30.91 -9.27 -22.13
CA LEU A 32 30.06 -8.11 -22.42
C LEU A 32 29.70 -7.36 -21.14
N LEU A 33 29.32 -8.09 -20.08
CA LEU A 33 29.01 -7.51 -18.79
C LEU A 33 30.21 -6.75 -18.19
N ARG A 34 31.41 -7.33 -18.26
CA ARG A 34 32.66 -6.67 -17.83
C ARG A 34 32.99 -5.44 -18.66
N ALA A 35 32.77 -5.49 -19.98
CA ALA A 35 32.98 -4.35 -20.86
C ALA A 35 32.04 -3.18 -20.52
N GLU A 36 30.75 -3.46 -20.37
CA GLU A 36 29.75 -2.46 -19.98
C GLU A 36 30.01 -1.88 -18.58
N TRP A 37 30.44 -2.73 -17.63
CA TRP A 37 30.87 -2.28 -16.30
C TRP A 37 32.08 -1.33 -16.35
N THR A 38 33.07 -1.65 -17.18
CA THR A 38 34.26 -0.82 -17.37
C THR A 38 33.89 0.52 -17.99
N LYS A 39 32.99 0.51 -18.98
CA LYS A 39 32.45 1.73 -19.57
C LYS A 39 31.73 2.59 -18.53
N PHE A 40 30.89 1.97 -17.69
CA PHE A 40 30.18 2.68 -16.63
C PHE A 40 31.13 3.40 -15.68
N ARG A 41 32.20 2.71 -15.24
CA ARG A 41 33.19 3.29 -14.31
C ARG A 41 34.06 4.38 -14.94
N THR A 42 34.37 4.27 -16.23
CA THR A 42 35.28 5.22 -16.91
C THR A 42 34.60 6.53 -17.29
N VAL A 43 33.31 6.51 -17.62
CA VAL A 43 32.54 7.72 -17.92
C VAL A 43 32.11 8.40 -16.62
N ARG A 44 32.96 9.30 -16.08
CA ARG A 44 32.75 9.99 -14.78
C ARG A 44 31.35 10.60 -14.58
N ALA A 45 30.70 11.05 -15.64
CA ALA A 45 29.36 11.62 -15.56
C ALA A 45 28.31 10.62 -15.03
N TRP A 46 28.43 9.33 -15.36
CA TRP A 46 27.43 8.33 -14.99
C TRP A 46 27.38 8.03 -13.48
N PRO A 47 28.51 7.73 -12.80
CA PRO A 47 28.50 7.58 -11.35
C PRO A 47 28.17 8.89 -10.62
N LEU A 48 28.56 10.06 -11.16
CA LEU A 48 28.20 11.35 -10.55
C LEU A 48 26.69 11.60 -10.58
N VAL A 49 26.00 11.32 -11.69
CA VAL A 49 24.54 11.50 -11.77
C VAL A 49 23.80 10.47 -10.92
N LEU A 50 24.29 9.23 -10.83
CA LEU A 50 23.73 8.22 -9.92
C LEU A 50 23.91 8.62 -8.44
N LEU A 51 25.07 9.14 -8.07
CA LEU A 51 25.31 9.69 -6.74
C LEU A 51 24.40 10.90 -6.46
N ALA A 52 24.27 11.81 -7.43
CA ALA A 52 23.37 12.95 -7.31
C ALA A 52 21.91 12.50 -7.14
N ALA A 53 21.45 11.49 -7.88
CA ALA A 53 20.13 10.90 -7.74
C ALA A 53 19.91 10.37 -6.31
N ALA A 54 20.87 9.62 -5.78
CA ALA A 54 20.82 9.09 -4.42
C ALA A 54 20.80 10.20 -3.36
N VAL A 55 21.67 11.21 -3.48
CA VAL A 55 21.74 12.35 -2.56
C VAL A 55 20.45 13.15 -2.59
N VAL A 56 19.93 13.49 -3.77
CA VAL A 56 18.66 14.22 -3.92
C VAL A 56 17.49 13.42 -3.33
N THR A 57 17.46 12.11 -3.54
CA THR A 57 16.43 11.23 -2.95
C THR A 57 16.44 11.32 -1.42
N VAL A 58 17.62 11.28 -0.81
CA VAL A 58 17.78 11.39 0.66
C VAL A 58 17.38 12.79 1.14
N LEU A 59 17.92 13.85 0.51
CA LEU A 59 17.68 15.23 0.93
C LEU A 59 16.20 15.62 0.83
N ILE A 60 15.52 15.25 -0.25
CA ILE A 60 14.08 15.54 -0.41
C ILE A 60 13.24 14.76 0.59
N SER A 61 13.59 13.49 0.87
CA SER A 61 12.89 12.70 1.89
C SER A 61 13.07 13.30 3.30
N MET A 62 14.28 13.78 3.61
CA MET A 62 14.53 14.50 4.86
C MET A 62 13.79 15.83 4.93
N LEU A 63 13.73 16.58 3.83
CA LEU A 63 13.01 17.85 3.76
C LEU A 63 11.51 17.64 4.00
N SER A 64 10.91 16.62 3.36
CA SER A 64 9.52 16.24 3.55
C SER A 64 9.23 15.86 5.01
N ALA A 65 10.11 15.06 5.62
CA ALA A 65 9.99 14.68 7.03
C ALA A 65 10.11 15.89 7.97
N SER A 66 11.05 16.79 7.68
CA SER A 66 11.31 17.98 8.49
C SER A 66 10.16 18.99 8.43
N GLY A 67 9.45 19.08 7.30
CA GLY A 67 8.27 19.93 7.14
C GLY A 67 6.96 19.32 7.67
N SER A 68 6.95 18.05 8.07
CA SER A 68 5.76 17.37 8.56
C SER A 68 5.69 17.45 10.09
N HIS A 69 4.62 18.02 10.64
CA HIS A 69 4.38 18.14 12.08
C HIS A 69 3.01 17.60 12.48
N THR A 70 2.90 17.06 13.69
CA THR A 70 1.62 16.69 14.29
C THR A 70 1.56 17.18 15.74
N SER A 71 0.41 17.71 16.15
CA SER A 71 0.15 18.19 17.51
C SER A 71 -1.27 17.83 17.96
N GLY A 72 -1.46 17.63 19.27
CA GLY A 72 -2.80 17.52 19.87
C GLY A 72 -3.56 16.20 19.62
N SER A 73 -2.89 15.10 19.31
CA SER A 73 -3.61 13.84 19.09
C SER A 73 -4.18 13.26 20.41
N PRO A 74 -5.44 12.83 20.45
CA PRO A 74 -6.01 12.15 21.61
C PRO A 74 -5.22 10.86 21.93
N PRO A 75 -5.29 10.35 23.17
CA PRO A 75 -4.60 9.12 23.53
C PRO A 75 -5.02 7.97 22.61
N PHE A 76 -4.04 7.45 21.88
CA PHE A 76 -4.24 6.40 20.91
C PHE A 76 -4.57 5.08 21.60
N VAL A 77 -5.50 4.35 21.01
CA VAL A 77 -5.90 3.04 21.50
C VAL A 77 -5.21 2.01 20.64
N GLN A 78 -4.48 1.10 21.28
CA GLN A 78 -3.89 -0.05 20.60
C GLN A 78 -4.76 -1.28 20.83
N GLY A 79 -5.01 -2.01 19.76
CA GLY A 79 -5.63 -3.33 19.81
C GLY A 79 -4.67 -4.40 20.33
N PRO A 80 -5.14 -5.65 20.43
CA PRO A 80 -4.33 -6.77 20.95
C PRO A 80 -3.06 -7.05 20.14
N ASP A 81 -3.09 -6.72 18.84
CA ASP A 81 -1.98 -6.92 17.91
C ASP A 81 -1.04 -5.69 17.82
N GLY A 82 -1.23 -4.69 18.68
CA GLY A 82 -0.44 -3.45 18.69
C GLY A 82 -0.79 -2.44 17.59
N THR A 83 -1.75 -2.77 16.72
CA THR A 83 -2.30 -1.84 15.73
C THR A 83 -3.10 -0.74 16.41
N VAL A 84 -3.06 0.47 15.86
CA VAL A 84 -3.92 1.57 16.34
C VAL A 84 -5.36 1.30 15.87
N VAL A 85 -6.31 1.46 16.77
CA VAL A 85 -7.72 1.12 16.56
C VAL A 85 -8.64 2.26 17.01
N SER A 86 -9.77 2.40 16.33
CA SER A 86 -10.93 3.08 16.88
C SER A 86 -11.71 2.07 17.71
N ASP A 87 -11.92 2.40 18.99
CA ASP A 87 -12.76 1.61 19.89
C ASP A 87 -13.72 2.56 20.61
N SER A 88 -14.71 3.04 19.87
CA SER A 88 -15.75 3.93 20.38
C SER A 88 -17.12 3.44 19.92
N PHE A 89 -18.00 3.12 20.85
CA PHE A 89 -19.32 2.56 20.53
C PHE A 89 -20.25 2.58 21.73
N ARG A 90 -21.56 2.53 21.47
CA ARG A 90 -22.59 2.38 22.51
C ARG A 90 -22.91 0.90 22.69
N THR A 91 -22.94 0.41 23.93
CA THR A 91 -23.30 -0.98 24.22
C THR A 91 -24.23 -1.12 25.42
N THR A 92 -25.10 -2.13 25.35
CA THR A 92 -25.86 -2.64 26.48
C THR A 92 -25.42 -4.07 26.75
N HIS A 93 -24.81 -4.29 27.92
CA HIS A 93 -23.99 -5.46 28.22
C HIS A 93 -24.24 -6.02 29.63
N ARG A 94 -23.79 -7.26 29.82
CA ARG A 94 -23.73 -7.99 31.08
C ARG A 94 -22.45 -8.81 31.14
N SER A 95 -21.96 -9.06 32.35
CA SER A 95 -20.82 -9.96 32.52
C SER A 95 -21.20 -11.40 32.18
N LEU A 96 -20.33 -12.11 31.46
CA LEU A 96 -20.44 -13.54 31.17
C LEU A 96 -19.20 -14.26 31.69
N THR A 97 -19.40 -15.20 32.63
CA THR A 97 -18.35 -16.01 33.24
C THR A 97 -18.34 -17.42 32.62
N GLY A 98 -17.24 -17.77 31.97
CA GLY A 98 -17.09 -19.07 31.30
C GLY A 98 -17.85 -19.14 29.97
N ASP A 99 -18.44 -20.30 29.69
CA ASP A 99 -19.14 -20.58 28.44
C ASP A 99 -20.54 -19.96 28.44
N GLY A 100 -21.01 -19.58 27.25
CA GLY A 100 -22.33 -19.01 27.11
C GLY A 100 -22.74 -18.75 25.67
N THR A 101 -24.01 -18.41 25.49
CA THR A 101 -24.62 -18.07 24.21
C THR A 101 -25.42 -16.80 24.34
N LEU A 102 -25.15 -15.84 23.46
CA LEU A 102 -25.86 -14.59 23.33
C LEU A 102 -26.65 -14.63 22.01
N THR A 103 -27.94 -14.35 22.04
CA THR A 103 -28.80 -14.30 20.85
C THR A 103 -29.61 -13.01 20.86
N VAL A 104 -29.80 -12.40 19.69
CA VAL A 104 -30.65 -11.22 19.50
C VAL A 104 -31.25 -11.24 18.10
N ARG A 105 -32.34 -10.51 17.90
CA ARG A 105 -32.83 -10.11 16.58
C ARG A 105 -32.71 -8.60 16.44
N VAL A 106 -31.98 -8.17 15.41
CA VAL A 106 -31.89 -6.77 15.00
C VAL A 106 -33.10 -6.48 14.11
N THR A 107 -33.97 -5.57 14.51
CA THR A 107 -35.25 -5.32 13.82
C THR A 107 -35.21 -4.12 12.88
N SER A 108 -34.37 -3.14 13.17
CA SER A 108 -34.21 -1.95 12.33
C SER A 108 -32.88 -1.26 12.60
N MET A 109 -32.36 -0.58 11.59
CA MET A 109 -31.23 0.34 11.69
C MET A 109 -31.55 1.62 10.89
N ARG A 110 -31.23 2.78 11.46
CA ARG A 110 -31.45 4.10 10.84
C ARG A 110 -30.41 5.11 11.32
N ALA A 111 -30.13 6.13 10.51
CA ALA A 111 -29.30 7.26 10.93
C ALA A 111 -30.16 8.32 11.63
N ASP A 112 -29.59 9.01 12.62
CA ASP A 112 -30.23 10.20 13.22
C ASP A 112 -29.72 11.46 12.51
N GLY A 113 -30.13 11.62 11.25
CA GLY A 113 -29.71 12.70 10.35
C GLY A 113 -28.71 12.25 9.28
N GLY A 114 -28.85 12.75 8.05
CA GLY A 114 -28.03 12.33 6.91
C GLY A 114 -28.37 10.94 6.36
N GLY A 115 -27.48 10.39 5.53
CA GLY A 115 -27.56 9.02 5.02
C GLY A 115 -27.02 8.00 6.03
N LEU A 116 -27.50 6.76 5.95
CA LEU A 116 -27.00 5.67 6.79
C LEU A 116 -25.67 5.14 6.22
N GLU A 117 -24.60 5.20 7.03
CA GLU A 117 -23.28 4.73 6.60
C GLU A 117 -23.31 3.25 6.17
N PRO A 118 -22.72 2.89 5.01
CA PRO A 118 -22.68 1.50 4.54
C PRO A 118 -22.06 0.53 5.56
N TRP A 119 -21.10 1.03 6.34
CA TRP A 119 -20.39 0.30 7.40
C TRP A 119 -20.91 0.60 8.81
N ALA A 120 -22.10 1.21 8.96
CA ALA A 120 -22.76 1.27 10.27
C ALA A 120 -23.00 -0.14 10.82
N LYS A 121 -22.79 -0.33 12.12
CA LYS A 121 -22.74 -1.63 12.78
C LYS A 121 -23.81 -1.70 13.86
N ALA A 122 -24.63 -2.75 13.82
CA ALA A 122 -25.50 -3.13 14.94
C ALA A 122 -25.47 -4.64 15.12
N GLY A 123 -25.26 -5.11 16.35
CA GLY A 123 -25.23 -6.54 16.59
C GLY A 123 -24.81 -6.94 17.99
N LEU A 124 -24.16 -8.09 18.08
CA LEU A 124 -23.69 -8.72 19.31
C LEU A 124 -22.19 -8.57 19.46
N LEU A 125 -21.74 -8.37 20.71
CA LEU A 125 -20.36 -8.22 21.09
C LEU A 125 -20.04 -9.12 22.29
N ILE A 126 -18.91 -9.83 22.23
CA ILE A 126 -18.23 -10.41 23.40
C ILE A 126 -16.85 -9.76 23.46
N LYS A 127 -16.62 -8.92 24.48
CA LYS A 127 -15.39 -8.14 24.66
C LYS A 127 -14.78 -8.45 26.03
N GLN A 128 -13.46 -8.60 26.08
CA GLN A 128 -12.76 -8.96 27.32
C GLN A 128 -13.05 -7.99 28.47
N SER A 129 -13.10 -6.69 28.19
CA SER A 129 -13.53 -5.64 29.13
C SER A 129 -13.97 -4.39 28.37
N LEU A 130 -14.62 -3.44 29.04
CA LEU A 130 -15.00 -2.15 28.43
C LEU A 130 -13.80 -1.19 28.24
N LYS A 131 -12.58 -1.62 28.57
CA LYS A 131 -11.38 -0.85 28.31
C LYS A 131 -11.17 -0.76 26.79
N ARG A 132 -10.90 0.46 26.30
CA ARG A 132 -10.57 0.66 24.88
C ARG A 132 -9.36 -0.20 24.48
N GLY A 133 -9.44 -0.84 23.32
CA GLY A 133 -8.39 -1.72 22.76
C GLY A 133 -8.44 -3.16 23.26
N ALA A 134 -9.35 -3.50 24.18
CA ALA A 134 -9.46 -4.87 24.70
C ALA A 134 -9.92 -5.86 23.60
N PRO A 135 -9.40 -7.11 23.60
CA PRO A 135 -9.80 -8.16 22.66
C PRO A 135 -11.31 -8.36 22.61
N TYR A 136 -11.85 -8.61 21.42
CA TYR A 136 -13.28 -8.82 21.23
C TYR A 136 -13.58 -9.70 20.02
N ALA A 137 -14.78 -10.28 20.01
CA ALA A 137 -15.42 -10.84 18.82
C ALA A 137 -16.85 -10.31 18.72
N ALA A 138 -17.27 -9.92 17.53
CA ALA A 138 -18.58 -9.37 17.24
C ALA A 138 -19.21 -10.05 16.02
N VAL A 139 -20.53 -10.04 15.97
CA VAL A 139 -21.30 -10.31 14.76
C VAL A 139 -22.34 -9.22 14.62
N MET A 140 -22.43 -8.62 13.44
CA MET A 140 -23.25 -7.43 13.20
C MET A 140 -23.88 -7.45 11.82
N VAL A 141 -24.99 -6.77 11.69
CA VAL A 141 -25.54 -6.35 10.41
C VAL A 141 -24.93 -5.00 10.01
N THR A 142 -24.70 -4.83 8.72
CA THR A 142 -24.21 -3.60 8.09
C THR A 142 -25.08 -3.29 6.86
N PRO A 143 -25.51 -2.04 6.64
CA PRO A 143 -26.41 -1.68 5.54
C PRO A 143 -25.85 -1.98 4.15
N GLY A 144 -24.56 -1.72 3.93
CA GLY A 144 -23.91 -1.91 2.63
C GLY A 144 -23.18 -3.24 2.46
N HIS A 145 -22.97 -4.00 3.54
CA HIS A 145 -22.07 -5.17 3.52
C HIS A 145 -22.66 -6.44 4.16
N GLY A 146 -23.96 -6.45 4.45
CA GLY A 146 -24.67 -7.62 4.97
C GLY A 146 -24.27 -7.95 6.41
N VAL A 147 -24.31 -9.24 6.75
CA VAL A 147 -23.80 -9.69 8.07
C VAL A 147 -22.28 -9.82 8.02
N ARG A 148 -21.60 -9.29 9.05
CA ARG A 148 -20.16 -9.39 9.24
C ARG A 148 -19.85 -10.04 10.59
N ALA A 149 -18.76 -10.78 10.63
CA ALA A 149 -18.14 -11.21 11.89
C ALA A 149 -16.75 -10.57 11.98
N GLU A 150 -16.55 -9.68 12.94
CA GLU A 150 -15.28 -8.95 13.14
C GLU A 150 -14.68 -9.30 14.50
N TRP A 151 -13.35 -9.33 14.59
CA TRP A 151 -12.65 -9.57 15.85
C TRP A 151 -11.30 -8.87 15.91
N ASN A 152 -10.89 -8.52 17.12
CA ASN A 152 -9.63 -7.81 17.41
C ASN A 152 -9.35 -6.62 16.48
N PHE A 153 -10.41 -5.94 16.04
CA PHE A 153 -10.40 -4.76 15.18
C PHE A 153 -9.93 -5.01 13.74
N THR A 154 -8.94 -5.87 13.49
CA THR A 154 -8.24 -6.02 12.21
C THR A 154 -8.76 -7.15 11.34
N HIS A 155 -9.65 -7.99 11.88
CA HIS A 155 -10.15 -9.15 11.18
C HIS A 155 -11.65 -9.09 10.93
N ASP A 156 -12.06 -9.62 9.78
CA ASP A 156 -13.42 -9.57 9.28
C ASP A 156 -13.72 -10.82 8.42
N THR A 157 -14.95 -11.31 8.46
CA THR A 157 -15.44 -12.42 7.64
C THR A 157 -16.88 -12.15 7.22
N ALA A 158 -17.15 -12.32 5.93
CA ALA A 158 -18.47 -12.11 5.34
C ALA A 158 -19.44 -13.22 5.75
N GLY A 159 -20.61 -12.81 6.24
CA GLY A 159 -21.77 -13.67 6.42
C GLY A 159 -22.77 -13.56 5.26
N PRO A 160 -24.01 -14.02 5.46
CA PRO A 160 -25.07 -13.88 4.48
C PRO A 160 -25.37 -12.40 4.15
N ALA A 161 -25.84 -12.16 2.93
CA ALA A 161 -26.40 -10.87 2.56
C ALA A 161 -27.61 -10.56 3.45
N ALA A 162 -27.68 -9.33 3.93
CA ALA A 162 -28.76 -8.86 4.77
C ALA A 162 -28.91 -7.35 4.60
N ASP A 163 -30.14 -6.86 4.63
CA ASP A 163 -30.43 -5.43 4.69
C ASP A 163 -31.21 -5.16 5.98
N PRO A 164 -30.57 -4.55 7.00
CA PRO A 164 -31.20 -4.26 8.28
C PRO A 164 -32.27 -3.14 8.20
N THR A 165 -32.38 -2.46 7.06
CA THR A 165 -33.45 -1.49 6.80
C THR A 165 -34.69 -2.14 6.18
N ALA A 166 -34.51 -3.27 5.49
CA ALA A 166 -35.59 -3.98 4.80
C ALA A 166 -36.13 -5.20 5.59
N SER A 167 -35.28 -5.90 6.35
CA SER A 167 -35.68 -7.14 7.03
C SER A 167 -34.95 -7.36 8.36
N PRO A 168 -35.64 -7.88 9.40
CA PRO A 168 -34.99 -8.26 10.65
C PRO A 168 -33.98 -9.39 10.45
N GLN A 169 -32.92 -9.39 11.26
CA GLN A 169 -31.86 -10.40 11.21
C GLN A 169 -31.55 -10.95 12.60
N TRP A 170 -31.48 -12.27 12.71
CA TRP A 170 -31.09 -12.95 13.95
C TRP A 170 -29.58 -13.18 13.98
N LEU A 171 -28.98 -12.83 15.10
CA LEU A 171 -27.55 -12.95 15.34
C LEU A 171 -27.31 -13.76 16.61
N ARG A 172 -26.23 -14.55 16.62
CA ARG A 172 -25.82 -15.33 17.78
C ARG A 172 -24.31 -15.40 17.92
N LEU A 173 -23.82 -15.20 19.14
CA LEU A 173 -22.45 -15.50 19.55
C LEU A 173 -22.46 -16.63 20.57
N THR A 174 -21.60 -17.63 20.36
CA THR A 174 -21.39 -18.72 21.33
C THR A 174 -19.94 -18.73 21.77
N ARG A 175 -19.70 -18.61 23.07
CA ARG A 175 -18.38 -18.73 23.68
C ARG A 175 -18.19 -20.14 24.25
N LYS A 176 -17.08 -20.77 23.90
CA LYS A 176 -16.56 -22.01 24.49
C LYS A 176 -15.08 -21.85 24.79
N GLY A 177 -14.74 -21.67 26.08
CA GLY A 177 -13.42 -21.26 26.53
C GLY A 177 -12.98 -19.95 25.88
N ASP A 178 -11.90 -20.02 25.11
CA ASP A 178 -11.33 -18.88 24.36
C ASP A 178 -11.88 -18.75 22.93
N THR A 179 -12.77 -19.65 22.52
CA THR A 179 -13.33 -19.66 21.16
C THR A 179 -14.70 -19.01 21.16
N VAL A 180 -14.89 -18.01 20.30
CA VAL A 180 -16.19 -17.38 20.03
C VAL A 180 -16.63 -17.75 18.62
N THR A 181 -17.84 -18.26 18.48
CA THR A 181 -18.43 -18.63 17.19
C THR A 181 -19.60 -17.72 16.87
N ALA A 182 -19.56 -17.10 15.70
CA ALA A 182 -20.56 -16.19 15.17
C ALA A 182 -21.52 -16.92 14.22
N TYR A 183 -22.82 -16.66 14.38
CA TYR A 183 -23.88 -17.20 13.54
C TYR A 183 -24.88 -16.11 13.15
N ALA A 184 -25.52 -16.29 12.01
CA ALA A 184 -26.67 -15.52 11.58
C ALA A 184 -27.82 -16.40 11.08
N SER A 185 -29.02 -15.84 11.11
CA SER A 185 -30.24 -16.52 10.71
C SER A 185 -31.29 -15.50 10.24
N ALA A 186 -32.04 -15.83 9.20
CA ALA A 186 -33.17 -15.01 8.75
C ALA A 186 -34.44 -15.23 9.60
N ASP A 187 -34.57 -16.41 10.22
CA ASP A 187 -35.81 -16.87 10.87
C ASP A 187 -35.65 -17.22 12.36
N GLY A 188 -34.42 -17.21 12.88
CA GLY A 188 -34.07 -17.60 14.25
C GLY A 188 -34.01 -19.12 14.48
N ARG A 189 -34.26 -19.93 13.45
CA ARG A 189 -34.31 -21.40 13.49
C ARG A 189 -33.16 -22.02 12.71
N GLY A 190 -32.95 -21.62 11.45
CA GLY A 190 -31.84 -22.06 10.61
C GLY A 190 -30.62 -21.17 10.81
N TRP A 191 -29.56 -21.69 11.42
CA TRP A 191 -28.36 -20.92 11.76
C TRP A 191 -27.22 -21.23 10.80
N THR A 192 -26.71 -20.19 10.13
CA THR A 192 -25.50 -20.25 9.33
C THR A 192 -24.32 -19.80 10.17
N ARG A 193 -23.30 -20.65 10.30
CA ARG A 193 -22.03 -20.30 10.95
C ARG A 193 -21.22 -19.39 10.03
N ILE A 194 -20.81 -18.24 10.54
CA ILE A 194 -20.01 -17.25 9.79
C ILE A 194 -18.52 -17.46 10.07
N ALA A 195 -18.14 -17.47 11.35
CA ALA A 195 -16.76 -17.60 11.78
C ALA A 195 -16.68 -18.29 13.14
N ALA A 196 -15.56 -18.97 13.41
CA ALA A 196 -15.17 -19.33 14.78
C ALA A 196 -13.75 -18.83 15.01
N VAL A 197 -13.59 -17.99 16.03
CA VAL A 197 -12.37 -17.23 16.28
C VAL A 197 -11.85 -17.56 17.67
N ARG A 198 -10.55 -17.75 17.79
CA ARG A 198 -9.88 -18.00 19.07
C ARG A 198 -9.24 -16.71 19.56
N LEU A 199 -9.72 -16.19 20.69
CA LEU A 199 -9.17 -15.02 21.35
C LEU A 199 -8.19 -15.49 22.42
N SER A 200 -6.89 -15.51 22.11
CA SER A 200 -5.85 -15.98 23.02
C SER A 200 -5.83 -15.17 24.32
N GLY A 201 -5.94 -15.84 25.47
CA GLY A 201 -5.89 -15.18 26.78
C GLY A 201 -7.19 -14.47 27.17
N LEU A 202 -8.32 -14.84 26.57
CA LEU A 202 -9.62 -14.27 26.92
C LEU A 202 -9.94 -14.51 28.40
N ALA A 203 -10.17 -13.42 29.14
CA ALA A 203 -10.46 -13.48 30.58
C ALA A 203 -11.66 -14.41 30.89
N ARG A 204 -11.66 -15.08 32.05
CA ARG A 204 -12.76 -15.97 32.45
C ARG A 204 -14.11 -15.26 32.46
N THR A 205 -14.14 -14.02 32.98
CA THR A 205 -15.31 -13.13 32.92
C THR A 205 -15.07 -12.07 31.85
N VAL A 206 -16.03 -11.91 30.95
CA VAL A 206 -16.01 -10.95 29.82
C VAL A 206 -17.31 -10.14 29.82
N GLN A 207 -17.38 -9.09 29.01
CA GLN A 207 -18.61 -8.34 28.76
C GLN A 207 -19.28 -8.84 27.49
N ALA A 208 -20.57 -9.19 27.59
CA ALA A 208 -21.36 -9.72 26.49
C ALA A 208 -22.64 -8.90 26.32
N GLY A 209 -22.97 -8.48 25.11
CA GLY A 209 -24.16 -7.64 24.90
C GLY A 209 -24.43 -7.22 23.48
N VAL A 210 -25.39 -6.32 23.32
CA VAL A 210 -25.68 -5.63 22.06
C VAL A 210 -24.85 -4.36 21.96
N PHE A 211 -24.53 -3.96 20.74
CA PHE A 211 -23.80 -2.73 20.49
C PHE A 211 -24.25 -2.07 19.18
N VAL A 212 -24.01 -0.77 19.11
CA VAL A 212 -24.11 0.03 17.89
C VAL A 212 -22.88 0.92 17.75
N ALA A 213 -22.39 1.04 16.53
CA ALA A 213 -21.25 1.87 16.16
C ALA A 213 -21.46 2.35 14.72
N THR A 214 -21.01 3.55 14.39
CA THR A 214 -20.95 4.02 13.01
C THR A 214 -19.65 4.76 12.74
N PRO A 215 -18.93 4.42 11.66
CA PRO A 215 -17.83 5.24 11.19
C PRO A 215 -18.30 6.69 10.95
N ASP A 216 -17.35 7.64 10.98
CA ASP A 216 -17.62 8.97 10.45
C ASP A 216 -17.88 8.81 8.95
N HIS A 217 -18.81 9.60 8.43
CA HIS A 217 -19.01 9.68 7.01
C HIS A 217 -17.92 10.57 6.42
N GLU A 218 -17.14 10.04 5.47
CA GLU A 218 -16.28 10.85 4.61
C GLU A 218 -16.70 10.65 3.16
N GLU A 219 -17.48 11.60 2.63
CA GLU A 219 -17.75 11.65 1.20
C GLU A 219 -16.71 12.55 0.53
N VAL A 220 -15.83 11.91 -0.23
CA VAL A 220 -14.84 12.62 -1.04
C VAL A 220 -15.37 12.75 -2.46
N SER A 221 -15.89 13.93 -2.78
CA SER A 221 -16.27 14.28 -4.15
C SER A 221 -15.05 14.92 -4.85
N ARG A 222 -14.71 14.41 -6.04
CA ARG A 222 -13.62 14.97 -6.84
C ARG A 222 -14.01 15.12 -8.30
N SER A 223 -13.73 16.30 -8.82
CA SER A 223 -13.84 16.63 -10.23
C SER A 223 -12.55 17.32 -10.70
N ILE A 224 -12.43 17.48 -12.01
CA ILE A 224 -11.29 18.18 -12.61
C ILE A 224 -11.39 19.65 -12.22
N GLY A 225 -10.43 20.14 -11.41
CA GLY A 225 -10.36 21.53 -10.97
C GLY A 225 -10.76 21.79 -9.51
N GLY A 226 -11.20 20.75 -8.77
CA GLY A 226 -11.49 20.88 -7.34
C GLY A 226 -12.08 19.62 -6.72
N GLY A 227 -11.98 19.50 -5.40
CA GLY A 227 -12.63 18.44 -4.64
C GLY A 227 -13.26 19.01 -3.38
N SER A 228 -14.35 18.41 -2.94
CA SER A 228 -14.89 18.64 -1.61
C SER A 228 -14.74 17.36 -0.80
N VAL A 229 -14.26 17.50 0.43
CA VAL A 229 -14.36 16.43 1.42
C VAL A 229 -15.45 16.88 2.38
N THR A 230 -16.56 16.16 2.39
CA THR A 230 -17.60 16.35 3.39
C THR A 230 -17.39 15.27 4.43
N SER A 231 -16.89 15.66 5.60
CA SER A 231 -16.78 14.79 6.77
C SER A 231 -17.86 15.13 7.79
N GLY A 232 -18.53 14.11 8.31
CA GLY A 232 -19.59 14.27 9.30
C GLY A 232 -19.56 13.15 10.33
N GLY A 233 -19.79 13.51 11.59
CA GLY A 233 -20.02 12.53 12.65
C GLY A 233 -21.35 11.82 12.40
N GLY A 234 -21.29 10.53 12.07
CA GLY A 234 -22.47 9.70 11.95
C GLY A 234 -23.04 9.36 13.33
N SER A 235 -24.36 9.29 13.44
CA SER A 235 -25.03 8.62 14.55
C SER A 235 -25.98 7.57 14.01
N VAL A 236 -25.93 6.38 14.60
CA VAL A 236 -26.77 5.25 14.20
C VAL A 236 -27.68 4.87 15.35
N THR A 237 -28.95 4.69 15.04
CA THR A 237 -29.93 4.10 15.93
C THR A 237 -30.36 2.73 15.42
N ALA A 238 -30.22 1.71 16.25
CA ALA A 238 -30.71 0.36 15.97
C ALA A 238 -31.64 -0.15 17.07
N ALA A 239 -32.62 -0.95 16.66
CA ALA A 239 -33.56 -1.61 17.56
C ALA A 239 -33.30 -3.12 17.60
N PHE A 240 -33.39 -3.68 18.81
CA PHE A 240 -33.10 -5.06 19.13
C PHE A 240 -34.24 -5.65 19.95
N ASP A 241 -34.64 -6.87 19.64
CA ASP A 241 -35.52 -7.66 20.50
C ASP A 241 -34.98 -9.08 20.67
N HIS A 242 -35.65 -9.88 21.51
CA HIS A 242 -35.23 -11.23 21.86
C HIS A 242 -33.78 -11.32 22.38
N LEU A 243 -33.28 -10.26 23.02
CA LEU A 243 -31.97 -10.25 23.66
C LEU A 243 -31.95 -11.28 24.80
N SER A 244 -31.15 -12.32 24.64
CA SER A 244 -31.04 -13.40 25.62
C SER A 244 -29.59 -13.83 25.81
N LEU A 245 -29.18 -13.95 27.07
CA LEU A 245 -27.89 -14.47 27.49
C LEU A 245 -28.11 -15.79 28.23
N ARG A 246 -27.56 -16.89 27.69
CA ARG A 246 -27.51 -18.20 28.35
C ARG A 246 -26.08 -18.43 28.84
N GLY A 247 -25.89 -18.62 30.13
CA GLY A 247 -24.59 -18.81 30.77
C GLY A 247 -24.57 -18.25 32.18
N THR A 248 -23.43 -18.33 32.84
CA THR A 248 -23.26 -17.78 34.19
C THR A 248 -22.98 -16.29 34.10
N SER A 249 -23.82 -15.46 34.72
CA SER A 249 -23.65 -14.01 34.82
C SER A 249 -23.76 -13.59 36.29
N PRO A 250 -22.78 -12.89 36.86
CA PRO A 250 -22.89 -12.33 38.20
C PRO A 250 -23.88 -11.15 38.27
N ASP A 251 -24.14 -10.50 37.14
CA ASP A 251 -25.01 -9.33 37.04
C ASP A 251 -26.44 -9.79 36.69
N ALA A 252 -27.45 -9.33 37.44
CA ALA A 252 -28.85 -9.62 37.13
C ALA A 252 -29.36 -8.75 35.97
N ASP A 253 -28.97 -7.48 35.96
CA ASP A 253 -29.49 -6.46 35.05
C ASP A 253 -28.53 -6.10 33.92
N TRP A 254 -29.08 -5.61 32.81
CA TRP A 254 -28.30 -5.08 31.69
C TRP A 254 -27.84 -3.65 31.98
N ALA A 255 -26.53 -3.41 31.90
CA ALA A 255 -25.95 -2.08 32.01
C ALA A 255 -25.73 -1.49 30.62
N SER A 256 -25.86 -0.16 30.47
CA SER A 256 -25.51 0.52 29.22
C SER A 256 -24.31 1.43 29.43
N THR A 257 -23.36 1.39 28.50
CA THR A 257 -22.11 2.13 28.58
C THR A 257 -21.76 2.69 27.21
N ASP A 258 -21.27 3.92 27.21
CA ASP A 258 -20.64 4.52 26.04
C ASP A 258 -19.12 4.30 26.15
N VAL A 259 -18.59 3.37 25.36
CA VAL A 259 -17.17 3.06 25.35
C VAL A 259 -16.49 4.10 24.47
N GLY A 260 -15.46 4.78 24.98
CA GLY A 260 -14.70 5.76 24.20
C GLY A 260 -15.25 7.19 24.21
N ALA A 261 -16.32 7.47 24.96
CA ALA A 261 -16.83 8.83 25.17
C ALA A 261 -15.75 9.76 25.77
N PRO A 262 -15.76 11.07 25.45
CA PRO A 262 -14.87 12.05 26.07
C PRO A 262 -15.00 12.04 27.61
N ALA A 263 -13.91 12.31 28.31
CA ALA A 263 -13.98 12.51 29.76
C ALA A 263 -14.90 13.71 30.08
N PRO A 264 -15.69 13.67 31.18
CA PRO A 264 -16.69 14.70 31.51
C PRO A 264 -16.15 16.14 31.54
N ASP A 265 -14.86 16.31 31.86
CA ASP A 265 -14.20 17.62 32.02
C ASP A 265 -13.20 17.96 30.89
N GLY A 266 -13.20 17.19 29.79
CA GLY A 266 -12.33 17.44 28.65
C GLY A 266 -12.91 18.50 27.71
N PRO A 267 -12.07 19.24 26.94
CA PRO A 267 -12.58 20.10 25.88
C PRO A 267 -13.37 19.23 24.89
N THR A 268 -14.67 19.50 24.76
CA THR A 268 -15.51 18.86 23.74
C THR A 268 -14.98 19.29 22.38
N PRO A 269 -14.63 18.34 21.49
CA PRO A 269 -14.31 18.68 20.11
C PRO A 269 -15.46 19.49 19.51
N HIS A 270 -15.17 20.42 18.59
CA HIS A 270 -16.20 21.25 17.92
C HIS A 270 -17.29 20.46 17.19
N ASN A 271 -17.16 19.12 17.09
CA ASN A 271 -18.12 18.15 16.59
C ASN A 271 -18.23 16.95 17.55
N ALA A 272 -18.36 17.18 18.86
CA ALA A 272 -18.57 16.10 19.82
C ALA A 272 -19.92 15.41 19.50
N PRO A 273 -19.92 14.11 19.14
CA PRO A 273 -21.17 13.40 18.93
C PRO A 273 -21.97 13.41 20.24
N GLY A 274 -23.30 13.55 20.13
CA GLY A 274 -24.17 13.51 21.30
C GLY A 274 -23.98 12.23 22.11
N GLU A 275 -24.18 12.31 23.42
CA GLU A 275 -24.08 11.15 24.32
C GLU A 275 -24.94 9.98 23.78
N GLY A 276 -24.35 8.78 23.71
CA GLY A 276 -25.09 7.61 23.29
C GLY A 276 -26.30 7.35 24.20
N ARG A 277 -27.44 6.96 23.60
CA ARG A 277 -28.71 6.76 24.32
C ARG A 277 -29.13 5.30 24.25
N THR A 278 -29.71 4.80 25.35
CA THR A 278 -30.41 3.51 25.37
C THR A 278 -31.82 3.74 25.87
N GLN A 279 -32.81 3.23 25.14
CA GLN A 279 -34.21 3.17 25.57
C GLN A 279 -34.67 1.72 25.57
N VAL A 280 -35.45 1.34 26.59
CA VAL A 280 -36.05 0.01 26.69
C VAL A 280 -37.57 0.17 26.71
N SER A 281 -38.24 -0.42 25.72
CA SER A 281 -39.70 -0.46 25.67
C SER A 281 -40.26 -1.41 26.72
N ALA A 282 -41.50 -1.19 27.15
CA ALA A 282 -42.24 -2.14 28.00
C ALA A 282 -42.35 -3.55 27.37
N ALA A 283 -42.28 -3.65 26.03
CA ALA A 283 -42.25 -4.91 25.29
C ALA A 283 -40.88 -5.62 25.27
N GLY A 284 -39.86 -5.05 25.94
CA GLY A 284 -38.50 -5.62 25.98
C GLY A 284 -37.64 -5.32 24.74
N THR A 285 -38.05 -4.38 23.89
CA THR A 285 -37.24 -3.89 22.77
C THR A 285 -36.22 -2.87 23.25
N TYR A 286 -34.94 -3.09 22.92
CA TYR A 286 -33.84 -2.18 23.19
C TYR A 286 -33.57 -1.31 21.97
N THR A 287 -33.60 0.00 22.12
CA THR A 287 -33.22 0.96 21.09
C THR A 287 -31.96 1.67 21.54
N LEU A 288 -30.86 1.45 20.80
CA LEU A 288 -29.56 2.05 21.08
C LEU A 288 -29.24 3.08 20.00
N THR A 289 -28.82 4.26 20.44
CA THR A 289 -28.23 5.31 19.61
C THR A 289 -26.77 5.45 19.99
N GLY A 290 -25.86 5.37 19.03
CA GLY A 290 -24.43 5.52 19.26
C GLY A 290 -23.68 6.10 18.09
N HIS A 291 -22.40 6.35 18.34
CA HIS A 291 -21.46 6.99 17.43
C HIS A 291 -20.09 6.30 17.56
N GLY A 292 -19.14 6.68 16.70
CA GLY A 292 -17.79 6.13 16.70
C GLY A 292 -17.72 4.74 16.09
N ASP A 293 -16.52 4.20 15.93
CA ASP A 293 -16.31 2.89 15.28
C ASP A 293 -15.53 1.92 16.16
N ILE A 294 -15.72 0.63 15.88
CA ILE A 294 -14.94 -0.50 16.40
C ILE A 294 -14.17 -1.14 15.22
N ALA A 295 -13.05 -0.55 14.83
CA ALA A 295 -12.31 -0.90 13.61
C ALA A 295 -10.83 -0.45 13.72
N PRO A 296 -9.94 -0.81 12.78
CA PRO A 296 -8.59 -0.28 12.74
C PRO A 296 -8.65 1.24 12.50
N ASP A 297 -7.80 2.00 13.19
CA ASP A 297 -7.68 3.43 12.94
C ASP A 297 -6.64 3.64 11.84
N THR A 298 -7.15 3.85 10.63
CA THR A 298 -6.31 4.01 9.44
C THR A 298 -6.28 5.44 8.92
N LEU A 299 -6.83 6.41 9.68
CA LEU A 299 -6.67 7.84 9.41
C LEU A 299 -5.28 8.34 9.78
N GLN A 300 -4.46 7.49 10.38
CA GLN A 300 -3.09 7.83 10.73
C GLN A 300 -2.23 8.06 9.49
N PRO A 301 -1.42 9.14 9.48
CA PRO A 301 -0.50 9.38 8.38
C PRO A 301 0.52 8.24 8.23
N ASP A 302 0.69 7.74 7.00
CA ASP A 302 1.63 6.67 6.69
C ASP A 302 3.09 7.16 6.71
N ARG A 303 3.75 7.00 7.86
CA ARG A 303 5.15 7.40 8.06
C ARG A 303 6.13 6.70 7.13
N VAL A 304 5.83 5.47 6.70
CA VAL A 304 6.73 4.76 5.77
C VAL A 304 6.71 5.50 4.45
N GLN A 305 5.52 5.73 3.91
CA GLN A 305 5.36 6.41 2.64
C GLN A 305 5.86 7.87 2.68
N MET A 306 5.61 8.60 3.77
CA MET A 306 6.17 9.95 4.00
C MET A 306 7.70 9.99 3.92
N SER A 307 8.38 8.90 4.28
CA SER A 307 9.84 8.80 4.25
C SER A 307 10.41 8.55 2.85
N PHE A 308 9.57 8.29 1.84
CA PHE A 308 9.99 7.96 0.47
C PHE A 308 9.60 9.01 -0.58
N GLN A 309 9.14 10.19 -0.17
CA GLN A 309 8.77 11.28 -1.08
C GLN A 309 9.92 11.70 -2.02
N GLY A 310 11.18 11.55 -1.60
CA GLY A 310 12.33 11.83 -2.45
C GLY A 310 12.53 10.86 -3.62
N VAL A 311 11.90 9.68 -3.61
CA VAL A 311 12.00 8.70 -4.72
C VAL A 311 11.48 9.30 -6.01
N SER A 312 10.37 10.04 -5.97
CA SER A 312 9.77 10.69 -7.14
C SER A 312 10.74 11.65 -7.84
N VAL A 313 11.54 12.40 -7.06
CA VAL A 313 12.54 13.34 -7.60
C VAL A 313 13.78 12.59 -8.09
N GLY A 314 14.30 11.63 -7.31
CA GLY A 314 15.45 10.81 -7.70
C GLY A 314 15.21 10.01 -8.98
N LEU A 315 13.97 9.61 -9.22
CA LEU A 315 13.55 8.87 -10.41
C LEU A 315 13.79 9.66 -11.70
N LEU A 316 13.63 10.99 -11.70
CA LEU A 316 13.90 11.84 -12.87
C LEU A 316 15.37 11.75 -13.31
N PHE A 317 16.29 11.72 -12.35
CA PHE A 317 17.72 11.52 -12.63
C PHE A 317 17.99 10.13 -13.19
N LEU A 318 17.34 9.09 -12.66
CA LEU A 318 17.49 7.72 -13.14
C LEU A 318 16.92 7.52 -14.55
N VAL A 319 15.80 8.18 -14.88
CA VAL A 319 15.29 8.22 -16.25
C VAL A 319 16.34 8.81 -17.19
N ALA A 320 16.95 9.94 -16.82
CA ALA A 320 17.99 10.58 -17.61
C ALA A 320 19.22 9.66 -17.80
N VAL A 321 19.74 9.05 -16.73
CA VAL A 321 20.89 8.14 -16.81
C VAL A 321 20.56 6.90 -17.64
N GLY A 322 19.40 6.28 -17.41
CA GLY A 322 18.97 5.08 -18.15
C GLY A 322 18.87 5.34 -19.65
N VAL A 323 18.23 6.44 -20.07
CA VAL A 323 18.17 6.85 -21.48
C VAL A 323 19.58 7.11 -22.03
N LEU A 324 20.39 7.93 -21.34
CA LEU A 324 21.73 8.32 -21.80
C LEU A 324 22.68 7.14 -21.92
N PHE A 325 22.54 6.12 -21.07
CA PHE A 325 23.33 4.90 -21.11
C PHE A 325 23.22 4.18 -22.47
N MET A 326 22.06 4.30 -23.13
CA MET A 326 21.83 3.79 -24.49
C MET A 326 22.05 4.86 -25.57
N THR A 327 21.40 6.02 -25.45
CA THR A 327 21.36 7.01 -26.56
C THR A 327 22.70 7.69 -26.81
N SER A 328 23.60 7.71 -25.83
CA SER A 328 24.93 8.30 -25.99
C SER A 328 25.84 7.53 -26.95
N GLU A 329 25.55 6.25 -27.22
CA GLU A 329 26.25 5.47 -28.26
C GLU A 329 25.72 5.77 -29.65
N TYR A 330 24.40 5.95 -29.79
CA TYR A 330 23.78 6.36 -31.04
C TYR A 330 24.27 7.76 -31.46
N LYS A 331 24.29 8.72 -30.53
CA LYS A 331 24.74 10.09 -30.80
C LYS A 331 26.21 10.17 -31.26
N ARG A 332 27.06 9.24 -30.80
CA ARG A 332 28.50 9.20 -31.13
C ARG A 332 28.84 8.20 -32.24
N GLY A 333 27.87 7.51 -32.83
CA GLY A 333 28.10 6.45 -33.83
C GLY A 333 28.78 5.18 -33.30
N LEU A 334 29.00 5.07 -31.99
CA LEU A 334 29.68 3.94 -31.34
C LEU A 334 28.83 2.66 -31.28
N ILE A 335 27.53 2.76 -31.58
CA ILE A 335 26.65 1.60 -31.59
C ILE A 335 27.05 0.60 -32.71
N ARG A 336 27.57 1.10 -33.84
CA ARG A 336 28.04 0.27 -34.95
C ARG A 336 29.25 -0.56 -34.55
N THR A 337 30.22 0.05 -33.88
CA THR A 337 31.43 -0.66 -33.40
C THR A 337 31.09 -1.70 -32.32
N THR A 338 30.09 -1.41 -31.49
CA THR A 338 29.62 -2.35 -30.47
C THR A 338 28.99 -3.60 -31.09
N PHE A 339 28.16 -3.43 -32.14
CA PHE A 339 27.53 -4.56 -32.83
C PHE A 339 28.46 -5.30 -33.80
N THR A 340 29.52 -4.67 -34.31
CA THR A 340 30.56 -5.40 -35.07
C THR A 340 31.44 -6.25 -34.16
N ALA A 341 31.71 -5.79 -32.93
CA ALA A 341 32.48 -6.54 -31.94
C ALA A 341 31.69 -7.70 -31.29
N SER A 342 30.36 -7.56 -31.16
CA SER A 342 29.49 -8.58 -30.57
C SER A 342 28.24 -8.81 -31.44
N PRO A 343 28.15 -9.95 -32.16
CA PRO A 343 27.08 -10.19 -33.13
C PRO A 343 25.71 -10.39 -32.46
N SER A 344 25.65 -10.80 -31.19
CA SER A 344 24.39 -10.97 -30.46
C SER A 344 23.87 -9.64 -29.91
N ARG A 345 23.21 -8.84 -30.74
CA ARG A 345 22.66 -7.51 -30.37
C ARG A 345 21.74 -7.56 -29.13
N ALA A 346 21.00 -8.65 -28.94
CA ALA A 346 20.16 -8.87 -27.76
C ALA A 346 20.98 -9.10 -26.47
N ALA A 347 22.14 -9.76 -26.56
CA ALA A 347 23.02 -9.98 -25.42
C ALA A 347 23.67 -8.67 -24.96
N VAL A 348 23.99 -7.76 -25.88
CA VAL A 348 24.47 -6.41 -25.55
C VAL A 348 23.41 -5.65 -24.76
N LEU A 349 22.16 -5.64 -25.24
CA LEU A 349 21.06 -4.97 -24.52
C LEU A 349 20.82 -5.59 -23.14
N GLY A 350 20.88 -6.92 -23.03
CA GLY A 350 20.79 -7.63 -21.74
C GLY A 350 21.92 -7.26 -20.77
N ALA A 351 23.16 -7.22 -21.25
CA ALA A 351 24.32 -6.82 -20.44
C ALA A 351 24.18 -5.37 -19.96
N LYS A 352 23.77 -4.45 -20.84
CA LYS A 352 23.51 -3.06 -20.50
C LYS A 352 22.42 -2.91 -19.43
N SER A 353 21.32 -3.65 -19.59
CA SER A 353 20.18 -3.65 -18.65
C SER A 353 20.58 -4.17 -17.27
N LEU A 354 21.37 -5.26 -17.21
CA LEU A 354 21.89 -5.80 -15.95
C LEU A 354 22.86 -4.83 -15.27
N VAL A 355 23.76 -4.17 -16.02
CA VAL A 355 24.69 -3.20 -15.44
C VAL A 355 23.95 -2.00 -14.86
N ILE A 356 23.05 -1.37 -15.63
CA ILE A 356 22.34 -0.18 -15.11
C ILE A 356 21.43 -0.56 -13.95
N GLY A 357 20.65 -1.63 -14.07
CA GLY A 357 19.77 -2.08 -12.99
C GLY A 357 20.55 -2.45 -11.73
N GLY A 358 21.65 -3.20 -11.87
CA GLY A 358 22.51 -3.60 -10.76
C GLY A 358 23.16 -2.40 -10.05
N VAL A 359 23.72 -1.46 -10.81
CA VAL A 359 24.32 -0.25 -10.22
C VAL A 359 23.27 0.60 -9.49
N THR A 360 22.09 0.75 -10.08
CA THR A 360 20.98 1.49 -9.46
C THR A 360 20.58 0.84 -8.15
N VAL A 361 20.42 -0.48 -8.08
CA VAL A 361 20.13 -1.17 -6.80
C VAL A 361 21.25 -0.95 -5.79
N VAL A 362 22.51 -1.17 -6.18
CA VAL A 362 23.68 -1.03 -5.28
C VAL A 362 23.82 0.39 -4.72
N THR A 363 23.43 1.41 -5.50
CA THR A 363 23.54 2.81 -5.10
C THR A 363 22.31 3.28 -4.32
N CYS A 364 21.11 2.98 -4.82
CA CYS A 364 19.86 3.47 -4.26
C CYS A 364 19.44 2.73 -3.00
N LEU A 365 19.72 1.42 -2.87
CA LEU A 365 19.34 0.66 -1.67
C LEU A 365 19.94 1.23 -0.37
N PRO A 366 21.26 1.47 -0.24
CA PRO A 366 21.82 2.09 0.96
C PRO A 366 21.37 3.54 1.13
N ALA A 367 21.18 4.28 0.05
CA ALA A 367 20.66 5.65 0.10
C ALA A 367 19.23 5.70 0.66
N LEU A 368 18.35 4.80 0.21
CA LEU A 368 16.98 4.69 0.69
C LEU A 368 16.91 4.22 2.14
N ALA A 369 17.78 3.28 2.55
CA ALA A 369 17.89 2.87 3.95
C ALA A 369 18.33 4.05 4.85
N LEU A 370 19.35 4.80 4.43
CA LEU A 370 19.83 5.99 5.14
C LEU A 370 18.75 7.08 5.18
N GLY A 371 18.12 7.37 4.04
CA GLY A 371 17.05 8.35 3.91
C GLY A 371 15.86 8.02 4.82
N TYR A 372 15.44 6.75 4.87
CA TYR A 372 14.41 6.28 5.78
C TYR A 372 14.79 6.52 7.25
N VAL A 373 15.98 6.11 7.68
CA VAL A 373 16.42 6.31 9.08
C VAL A 373 16.47 7.79 9.45
N LEU A 374 16.96 8.65 8.57
CA LEU A 374 17.02 10.09 8.81
C LEU A 374 15.63 10.73 8.82
N ALA A 375 14.76 10.37 7.88
CA ALA A 375 13.38 10.84 7.82
C ALA A 375 12.59 10.43 9.07
N GLN A 376 12.69 9.18 9.50
CA GLN A 376 12.03 8.69 10.72
C GLN A 376 12.51 9.42 11.97
N ARG A 377 13.81 9.75 12.07
CA ARG A 377 14.33 10.58 13.17
C ARG A 377 13.76 11.99 13.16
N GLY A 378 13.63 12.60 11.97
CA GLY A 378 12.99 13.90 11.80
C GLY A 378 11.52 13.89 12.22
N LEU A 379 10.75 12.92 11.70
CA LEU A 379 9.33 12.74 12.02
C LEU A 379 9.12 12.58 13.53
N ARG A 380 9.94 11.76 14.22
CA ARG A 380 9.85 11.60 15.68
C ARG A 380 10.01 12.92 16.44
N ARG A 381 10.98 13.76 16.03
CA ARG A 381 11.19 15.08 16.63
C ARG A 381 10.00 16.02 16.40
N ASN A 382 9.23 15.78 15.33
CA ASN A 382 8.09 16.59 14.93
C ASN A 382 6.73 16.06 15.47
N GLY A 383 6.75 15.17 16.47
CA GLY A 383 5.54 14.69 17.16
C GLY A 383 5.07 13.30 16.73
N TYR A 384 5.69 12.69 15.71
CA TYR A 384 5.37 11.31 15.29
C TYR A 384 6.06 10.28 16.20
N ALA A 385 5.67 10.24 17.46
CA ALA A 385 6.26 9.39 18.50
C ALA A 385 5.26 8.34 19.02
N GLU A 386 5.74 7.38 19.79
CA GLU A 386 4.90 6.42 20.52
C GLU A 386 3.98 7.14 21.51
N PRO A 387 2.78 6.59 21.84
CA PRO A 387 2.21 5.30 21.40
C PRO A 387 1.50 5.36 20.04
N ALA A 388 1.32 6.58 19.51
CA ALA A 388 0.59 6.90 18.30
C ALA A 388 1.15 6.23 17.06
N PHE A 389 2.47 6.31 16.96
CA PHE A 389 3.21 5.88 15.80
C PHE A 389 4.30 4.93 16.28
N PRO A 390 4.03 3.62 16.30
CA PRO A 390 4.96 2.64 16.81
C PRO A 390 6.27 2.65 16.02
N ASP A 391 7.33 2.23 16.68
CA ASP A 391 8.63 2.13 16.06
C ASP A 391 8.63 1.08 14.94
N LEU A 392 8.95 1.53 13.72
CA LEU A 392 9.08 0.69 12.53
C LEU A 392 10.56 0.48 12.19
N PRO A 393 11.22 -0.52 12.81
CA PRO A 393 12.61 -0.85 12.52
C PRO A 393 12.80 -1.20 11.04
N LEU A 394 13.94 -0.75 10.50
CA LEU A 394 14.30 -0.87 9.07
C LEU A 394 14.13 -2.29 8.51
N LEU A 395 14.43 -3.30 9.34
CA LEU A 395 14.42 -4.72 8.93
C LEU A 395 13.06 -5.41 9.13
N HIS A 396 12.04 -4.71 9.61
CA HIS A 396 10.72 -5.29 9.88
C HIS A 396 9.72 -4.92 8.77
N GLY A 397 8.74 -5.81 8.58
CA GLY A 397 7.93 -6.02 7.36
C GLY A 397 7.75 -4.81 6.43
N PRO A 398 6.96 -3.79 6.80
CA PRO A 398 6.61 -2.70 5.89
C PRO A 398 7.80 -1.82 5.49
N ALA A 399 8.71 -1.53 6.43
CA ALA A 399 9.88 -0.69 6.18
C ALA A 399 10.89 -1.38 5.26
N ALA A 400 11.22 -2.65 5.55
CA ALA A 400 12.14 -3.44 4.74
C ALA A 400 11.63 -3.59 3.30
N ARG A 401 10.32 -3.87 3.16
CA ARG A 401 9.66 -3.93 1.86
C ARG A 401 9.73 -2.60 1.13
N ALA A 402 9.46 -1.47 1.79
CA ALA A 402 9.48 -0.17 1.14
C ALA A 402 10.88 0.23 0.66
N VAL A 403 11.93 -0.06 1.43
CA VAL A 403 13.32 0.18 1.03
C VAL A 403 13.72 -0.68 -0.17
N VAL A 404 13.53 -1.99 -0.07
CA VAL A 404 13.92 -2.93 -1.14
C VAL A 404 13.06 -2.71 -2.38
N GLY A 405 11.75 -2.58 -2.21
CA GLY A 405 10.79 -2.33 -3.27
C GLY A 405 11.05 -1.02 -4.00
N SER A 406 11.38 0.06 -3.28
CA SER A 406 11.73 1.35 -3.91
C SER A 406 13.04 1.27 -4.69
N ALA A 407 14.04 0.53 -4.19
CA ALA A 407 15.29 0.30 -4.92
C ALA A 407 15.04 -0.50 -6.22
N LEU A 408 14.19 -1.52 -6.17
CA LEU A 408 13.78 -2.31 -7.33
C LEU A 408 12.97 -1.47 -8.33
N LEU A 409 12.03 -0.65 -7.84
CA LEU A 409 11.26 0.30 -8.65
C LEU A 409 12.20 1.23 -9.42
N MET A 410 13.15 1.86 -8.72
CA MET A 410 14.13 2.78 -9.31
C MET A 410 14.99 2.08 -10.37
N ALA A 411 15.44 0.84 -10.10
CA ALA A 411 16.21 0.04 -11.05
C ALA A 411 15.40 -0.35 -12.29
N LEU A 412 14.15 -0.78 -12.10
CA LEU A 412 13.25 -1.13 -13.20
C LEU A 412 12.94 0.08 -14.09
N VAL A 413 12.77 1.26 -13.50
CA VAL A 413 12.57 2.49 -14.29
C VAL A 413 13.83 2.88 -15.06
N ALA A 414 15.03 2.72 -14.48
CA ALA A 414 16.27 2.95 -15.22
C ALA A 414 16.42 1.99 -16.42
N VAL A 415 16.01 0.72 -16.26
CA VAL A 415 16.01 -0.28 -17.35
C VAL A 415 14.92 0.03 -18.39
N LEU A 416 13.71 0.43 -17.96
CA LEU A 416 12.64 0.88 -18.84
C LEU A 416 13.09 2.08 -19.68
N ALA A 417 13.74 3.05 -19.05
CA ALA A 417 14.28 4.23 -19.69
C ALA A 417 15.33 3.87 -20.75
N LEU A 418 16.22 2.93 -20.44
CA LEU A 418 17.19 2.38 -21.38
C LEU A 418 16.51 1.71 -22.57
N ALA A 419 15.49 0.87 -22.34
CA ALA A 419 14.75 0.17 -23.38
C ALA A 419 14.01 1.12 -24.32
N VAL A 420 13.32 2.13 -23.77
CA VAL A 420 12.67 3.18 -24.56
C VAL A 420 13.70 4.01 -25.34
N GLY A 421 14.85 4.32 -24.73
CA GLY A 421 15.98 4.96 -25.41
C GLY A 421 16.51 4.15 -26.60
N ALA A 422 16.54 2.82 -26.48
CA ALA A 422 16.93 1.92 -27.58
C ALA A 422 15.92 1.94 -28.74
N VAL A 423 14.62 2.02 -28.43
CA VAL A 423 13.53 2.06 -29.43
C VAL A 423 13.48 3.39 -30.16
N LEU A 424 13.51 4.51 -29.41
CA LEU A 424 13.30 5.85 -29.96
C LEU A 424 14.57 6.45 -30.58
N ARG A 425 15.76 6.02 -30.14
CA ARG A 425 17.07 6.58 -30.56
C ARG A 425 17.20 8.10 -30.37
N SER A 426 16.28 8.73 -29.64
CA SER A 426 16.25 10.16 -29.33
C SER A 426 16.30 10.34 -27.82
N THR A 427 17.32 11.04 -27.32
CA THR A 427 17.49 11.29 -25.88
C THR A 427 16.32 12.09 -25.32
N ALA A 428 15.97 13.22 -25.96
CA ALA A 428 14.91 14.10 -25.47
C ALA A 428 13.54 13.40 -25.52
N GLY A 429 13.22 12.73 -26.62
CA GLY A 429 11.97 12.00 -26.78
C GLY A 429 11.83 10.84 -25.79
N ALA A 430 12.91 10.10 -25.53
CA ALA A 430 12.89 8.99 -24.58
C ALA A 430 12.75 9.45 -23.13
N ILE A 431 13.46 10.52 -22.71
CA ILE A 431 13.30 11.09 -21.38
C ILE A 431 11.85 11.56 -21.19
N ALA A 432 11.32 12.35 -22.14
CA ALA A 432 9.95 12.84 -22.08
C ALA A 432 8.93 11.70 -22.00
N THR A 433 9.08 10.67 -22.85
CA THR A 433 8.15 9.52 -22.89
C THR A 433 8.12 8.77 -21.56
N VAL A 434 9.28 8.46 -20.99
CA VAL A 434 9.37 7.67 -19.75
C VAL A 434 8.91 8.49 -18.55
N THR A 435 9.29 9.77 -18.47
CA THR A 435 8.82 10.68 -17.43
C THR A 435 7.29 10.82 -17.49
N VAL A 436 6.71 11.02 -18.68
CA VAL A 436 5.25 11.06 -18.83
C VAL A 436 4.63 9.73 -18.42
N LEU A 437 5.17 8.60 -18.85
CA LEU A 437 4.61 7.28 -18.54
C LEU A 437 4.60 6.95 -17.03
N VAL A 438 5.60 7.40 -16.28
CA VAL A 438 5.75 7.06 -14.85
C VAL A 438 5.21 8.16 -13.92
N VAL A 439 5.50 9.44 -14.23
CA VAL A 439 5.24 10.58 -13.34
C VAL A 439 3.89 11.23 -13.63
N LEU A 440 3.46 11.32 -14.89
CA LEU A 440 2.19 11.96 -15.21
C LEU A 440 0.99 11.28 -14.53
N PRO A 441 0.88 9.93 -14.46
CA PRO A 441 -0.22 9.28 -13.76
C PRO A 441 -0.33 9.67 -12.28
N GLN A 442 0.82 9.88 -11.61
CA GLN A 442 0.87 10.33 -10.21
C GLN A 442 0.27 11.72 -10.06
N ILE A 443 0.72 12.66 -10.90
CA ILE A 443 0.23 14.05 -10.88
C ILE A 443 -1.26 14.10 -11.24
N LEU A 444 -1.66 13.35 -12.28
CA LEU A 444 -3.03 13.35 -12.78
C LEU A 444 -3.99 12.70 -11.78
N SER A 445 -3.52 11.72 -10.98
CA SER A 445 -4.35 11.08 -9.94
C SER A 445 -4.86 12.04 -8.87
N LEU A 446 -4.17 13.18 -8.67
CA LEU A 446 -4.57 14.23 -7.72
C LEU A 446 -5.71 15.11 -8.28
N ALA A 447 -5.85 15.19 -9.60
CA ALA A 447 -6.80 16.07 -10.27
C ALA A 447 -8.01 15.33 -10.89
N LEU A 448 -7.93 14.01 -11.04
CA LEU A 448 -8.99 13.21 -11.65
C LEU A 448 -10.04 12.75 -10.63
N PRO A 449 -11.27 12.43 -11.09
CA PRO A 449 -12.26 11.74 -10.27
C PRO A 449 -11.68 10.45 -9.70
N LEU A 450 -12.03 10.12 -8.44
CA LEU A 450 -11.42 9.02 -7.69
C LEU A 450 -11.45 7.67 -8.42
N GLY A 451 -12.57 7.35 -9.08
CA GLY A 451 -12.68 6.11 -9.86
C GLY A 451 -11.65 6.04 -10.99
N LEU A 452 -11.44 7.13 -11.71
CA LEU A 452 -10.49 7.21 -12.81
C LEU A 452 -9.04 7.27 -12.29
N ALA A 453 -8.80 7.99 -11.19
CA ALA A 453 -7.49 8.02 -10.53
C ALA A 453 -7.05 6.61 -10.09
N ARG A 454 -7.94 5.84 -9.45
CA ARG A 454 -7.66 4.45 -9.06
C ARG A 454 -7.42 3.54 -10.26
N TRP A 455 -8.23 3.68 -11.32
CA TRP A 455 -8.00 2.91 -12.55
C TRP A 455 -6.64 3.22 -13.16
N LEU A 456 -6.29 4.51 -13.26
CA LEU A 456 -5.03 4.99 -13.80
C LEU A 456 -3.82 4.47 -13.00
N LEU A 457 -3.88 4.54 -11.67
CA LEU A 457 -2.83 4.02 -10.78
C LEU A 457 -2.74 2.49 -10.77
N ARG A 458 -3.80 1.78 -11.18
CA ARG A 458 -3.79 0.32 -11.30
C ARG A 458 -3.12 -0.16 -12.58
N VAL A 459 -3.29 0.55 -13.70
CA VAL A 459 -2.84 0.07 -15.03
C VAL A 459 -1.51 0.64 -15.49
N THR A 460 -1.07 1.77 -14.92
CA THR A 460 0.19 2.43 -15.33
C THR A 460 1.37 1.98 -14.49
N PRO A 461 2.62 2.22 -14.93
CA PRO A 461 3.82 1.94 -14.12
C PRO A 461 3.85 2.64 -12.75
N ALA A 462 3.01 3.67 -12.55
CA ALA A 462 2.80 4.30 -11.25
C ALA A 462 2.29 3.34 -10.17
N ALA A 463 1.67 2.21 -10.56
CA ALA A 463 1.29 1.12 -9.66
C ALA A 463 2.46 0.62 -8.79
N ALA A 464 3.70 0.70 -9.29
CA ALA A 464 4.87 0.24 -8.56
C ALA A 464 5.11 1.00 -7.25
N PHE A 465 4.62 2.23 -7.13
CA PHE A 465 4.76 3.01 -5.88
C PHE A 465 3.95 2.42 -4.71
N ALA A 466 3.06 1.45 -4.97
CA ALA A 466 2.43 0.63 -3.92
C ALA A 466 3.45 -0.04 -2.98
N VAL A 467 4.69 -0.28 -3.45
CA VAL A 467 5.76 -0.81 -2.60
C VAL A 467 6.08 0.07 -1.38
N GLN A 468 5.71 1.35 -1.40
CA GLN A 468 5.95 2.32 -0.34
C GLN A 468 4.84 2.39 0.71
N GLN A 469 3.70 1.74 0.49
CA GLN A 469 2.61 1.69 1.48
C GLN A 469 3.11 1.00 2.75
N GLY A 470 3.00 1.64 3.90
CA GLY A 470 3.35 1.13 5.22
C GLY A 470 2.16 0.57 5.99
N VAL A 471 0.97 1.15 5.77
CA VAL A 471 -0.26 0.79 6.49
C VAL A 471 -1.08 -0.22 5.68
N PRO A 472 -1.51 -1.35 6.28
CA PRO A 472 -2.45 -2.26 5.63
C PRO A 472 -3.81 -1.56 5.47
N HIS A 473 -4.40 -1.70 4.29
CA HIS A 473 -5.73 -1.16 4.03
C HIS A 473 -6.76 -2.25 4.32
N TYR A 474 -7.71 -1.93 5.20
CA TYR A 474 -8.82 -2.82 5.51
C TYR A 474 -10.00 -2.49 4.62
N GLY A 475 -10.74 -3.52 4.19
CA GLY A 475 -11.95 -3.33 3.37
C GLY A 475 -13.15 -2.77 4.14
N PHE A 476 -12.98 -2.49 5.44
CA PHE A 476 -14.01 -2.07 6.38
C PHE A 476 -13.48 -0.95 7.29
N GLY A 477 -14.39 -0.13 7.81
CA GLY A 477 -14.07 1.03 8.65
C GLY A 477 -14.18 2.37 7.92
N ARG A 478 -13.57 3.41 8.51
CA ARG A 478 -13.77 4.83 8.14
C ARG A 478 -13.07 5.31 6.87
N GLN A 479 -12.08 4.60 6.35
CA GLN A 479 -11.15 5.21 5.40
C GLN A 479 -11.53 5.01 3.93
N THR A 480 -11.59 6.14 3.21
CA THR A 480 -11.54 6.12 1.75
C THR A 480 -10.08 6.02 1.29
N CYS A 481 -9.76 5.04 0.43
CA CYS A 481 -8.43 4.95 -0.20
C CYS A 481 -8.22 6.14 -1.15
N LEU A 482 -7.36 7.08 -0.76
CA LEU A 482 -7.05 8.30 -1.51
C LEU A 482 -5.58 8.33 -1.97
N PRO A 483 -5.29 8.64 -3.24
CA PRO A 483 -3.91 8.71 -3.76
C PRO A 483 -2.97 9.65 -2.99
N GLU A 484 -3.45 10.81 -2.56
CA GLU A 484 -2.65 11.80 -1.84
C GLU A 484 -2.33 11.40 -0.40
N SER A 485 -3.10 10.47 0.18
CA SER A 485 -2.77 9.79 1.44
C SER A 485 -1.80 8.62 1.25
N GLY A 486 -1.38 8.36 0.00
CA GLY A 486 -0.49 7.25 -0.33
C GLY A 486 -1.14 5.92 -0.55
N CYS A 487 -2.47 5.88 -0.63
CA CYS A 487 -3.16 4.66 -0.92
C CYS A 487 -3.07 4.33 -2.42
N TYR A 488 -2.59 3.13 -2.72
CA TYR A 488 -2.62 2.52 -4.04
C TYR A 488 -3.66 1.40 -4.09
N PRO A 489 -4.33 1.21 -5.24
CA PRO A 489 -5.41 0.23 -5.41
C PRO A 489 -4.91 -1.22 -5.60
N LEU A 490 -3.60 -1.42 -5.60
CA LEU A 490 -2.94 -2.71 -5.75
C LEU A 490 -2.01 -2.92 -4.56
N ASP A 491 -1.88 -4.17 -4.14
CA ASP A 491 -0.88 -4.55 -3.14
C ASP A 491 0.54 -4.22 -3.64
N PRO A 492 1.50 -4.04 -2.70
CA PRO A 492 2.89 -3.70 -3.00
C PRO A 492 3.55 -4.48 -4.15
N TRP A 493 3.47 -5.81 -4.11
CA TRP A 493 4.14 -6.67 -5.08
C TRP A 493 3.38 -6.76 -6.42
N PRO A 494 2.05 -6.95 -6.46
CA PRO A 494 1.27 -6.79 -7.67
C PRO A 494 1.49 -5.44 -8.37
N GLY A 495 1.58 -4.34 -7.61
CA GLY A 495 1.91 -3.03 -8.16
C GLY A 495 3.28 -3.00 -8.85
N LEU A 496 4.31 -3.60 -8.24
CA LEU A 496 5.64 -3.72 -8.84
C LEU A 496 5.63 -4.59 -10.11
N LEU A 497 4.83 -5.66 -10.15
CA LEU A 497 4.70 -6.54 -11.31
C LEU A 497 4.16 -5.80 -12.55
N VAL A 498 3.30 -4.79 -12.37
CA VAL A 498 2.85 -3.93 -13.48
C VAL A 498 4.06 -3.26 -14.14
N LEU A 499 4.95 -2.65 -13.36
CA LEU A 499 6.18 -2.05 -13.90
C LEU A 499 7.11 -3.10 -14.53
N VAL A 500 7.24 -4.29 -13.94
CA VAL A 500 8.00 -5.40 -14.55
C VAL A 500 7.43 -5.76 -15.93
N ALA A 501 6.11 -5.84 -16.09
CA ALA A 501 5.46 -6.12 -17.37
C ALA A 501 5.76 -5.03 -18.42
N TYR A 502 5.68 -3.75 -18.05
CA TYR A 502 6.04 -2.64 -18.92
C TYR A 502 7.52 -2.68 -19.33
N THR A 503 8.41 -2.93 -18.38
CA THR A 503 9.86 -3.05 -18.65
C THR A 503 10.16 -4.23 -19.56
N ALA A 504 9.53 -5.39 -19.35
CA ALA A 504 9.67 -6.56 -20.20
C ALA A 504 9.16 -6.31 -21.62
N ALA A 505 8.00 -5.66 -21.76
CA ALA A 505 7.43 -5.28 -23.06
C ALA A 505 8.36 -4.29 -23.81
N ALA A 506 8.87 -3.27 -23.13
CA ALA A 506 9.80 -2.30 -23.71
C ALA A 506 11.13 -2.96 -24.12
N LEU A 507 11.67 -3.88 -23.32
CA LEU A 507 12.86 -4.65 -23.67
C LEU A 507 12.60 -5.58 -24.86
N GLY A 508 11.45 -6.24 -24.92
CA GLY A 508 11.04 -7.05 -26.06
C GLY A 508 10.98 -6.23 -27.36
N LEU A 509 10.36 -5.05 -27.30
CA LEU A 509 10.31 -4.10 -28.41
C LEU A 509 11.70 -3.58 -28.81
N ALA A 510 12.57 -3.29 -27.83
CA ALA A 510 13.94 -2.90 -28.06
C ALA A 510 14.76 -4.00 -28.76
N VAL A 511 14.65 -5.25 -28.30
CA VAL A 511 15.29 -6.41 -28.97
C VAL A 511 14.79 -6.56 -30.40
N TRP A 512 13.48 -6.45 -30.61
CA TRP A 512 12.88 -6.57 -31.94
C TRP A 512 13.35 -5.46 -32.89
N THR A 513 13.32 -4.20 -32.45
CA THR A 513 13.76 -3.05 -33.25
C THR A 513 15.25 -3.10 -33.58
N VAL A 514 16.10 -3.46 -32.61
CA VAL A 514 17.56 -3.56 -32.82
C VAL A 514 17.93 -4.73 -33.75
N ARG A 515 17.12 -5.80 -33.80
CA ARG A 515 17.33 -6.90 -34.76
C ARG A 515 16.91 -6.54 -36.19
N ARG A 516 15.85 -5.75 -36.37
CA ARG A 516 15.29 -5.44 -37.69
C ARG A 516 15.85 -4.18 -38.34
N ARG A 517 16.26 -3.19 -37.54
CA ARG A 517 16.80 -1.93 -38.07
C ARG A 517 18.32 -2.01 -38.10
N ASP A 518 18.90 -1.68 -39.25
CA ASP A 518 20.33 -1.44 -39.32
C ASP A 518 20.74 -0.25 -38.46
N ALA A 519 21.97 -0.31 -37.98
CA ALA A 519 22.54 0.57 -36.95
C ALA A 519 23.07 1.88 -37.55
#